data_AF-A0A3C1YC88-F1
#
_entry.id   AF-A0A3C1YC88-F1
#
_cell.length_a   1.000
_cell.length_b   1.000
_cell.length_c   1.000
_cell.angle_alpha   90.00
_cell.angle_beta   90.00
_cell.angle_gamma   90.00
#
_symmetry.space_group_name_H-M   'P 1'
#
loop_
_entity.id
_entity.type
_entity.pdbx_description
1 polymer ?
#
loop_
_entity_poly.entity_id
_entity_poly.type
_entity_poly.pdbx_seq_one_letter_code
_entity_poly.pdbx_strand_id
1 'polypeptide(L)'
;MHSVKNTYFFFDELKKNTEDKVKFKINNLGNCKLLSEIILETIDEYVNYNTIRRIYGLAPKVKTRTKTLDKLARFNGYKNFSHYIQTYSFKNRLTISDRIYKVINKTEIKELNQLVKDIRKSSEDIVSLLSLLVRELIYNKQFNALNSIFNQKELQYETFSYHEILSLGNSIGIIFRKNNVVNQDLLQNNNFLRIVFLIFVDYSSVNSYYGDWTKYINEISKNKEIKLFTSAILEFKKYLNNETVEDKFEDMAFSSNLHPILCSRLLSVKIMAKNYDNINDLLHNYSKKHEVLEKKNIDYFLEITVIALIDNNITLMKYVIDYFKNENRIFNSDYKLFYLNLYFLMCSFYYKFIEEENLEKQYFKLFNFDEIRYSYQDIVRIFLLIYNHSNETKIANRKRIRDEYIKLHKTLNYKKFSIEYFDNYLPIK
;
A
#
# COMPACT_ATOMS: atom_id res chain seq x y z
N MET A 1 -24.94 5.54 16.60
CA MET A 1 -26.04 5.95 15.68
C MET A 1 -25.78 5.64 14.19
N HIS A 2 -24.55 5.35 13.74
CA HIS A 2 -24.28 4.96 12.34
C HIS A 2 -24.69 3.52 11.95
N SER A 3 -24.80 2.58 12.89
CA SER A 3 -25.14 1.18 12.56
C SER A 3 -26.60 0.95 12.15
N VAL A 4 -27.53 1.82 12.55
CA VAL A 4 -28.97 1.63 12.25
C VAL A 4 -29.29 2.00 10.80
N LYS A 5 -28.61 2.99 10.21
CA LYS A 5 -28.84 3.41 8.81
C LYS A 5 -28.47 2.32 7.79
N ASN A 6 -27.37 1.59 8.02
CA ASN A 6 -26.92 0.54 7.10
C ASN A 6 -27.87 -0.67 7.08
N THR A 7 -28.46 -1.05 8.21
CA THR A 7 -29.39 -2.20 8.27
C THR A 7 -30.68 -1.95 7.47
N TYR A 8 -31.16 -0.70 7.40
CA TYR A 8 -32.33 -0.35 6.58
C TYR A 8 -32.02 -0.44 5.07
N PHE A 9 -30.84 -0.03 4.64
CA PHE A 9 -30.42 -0.14 3.24
C PHE A 9 -30.44 -1.60 2.73
N PHE A 10 -29.78 -2.50 3.46
CA PHE A 10 -29.74 -3.92 3.05
C PHE A 10 -31.13 -4.58 3.09
N PHE A 11 -31.99 -4.15 4.02
CA PHE A 11 -33.37 -4.64 4.08
C PHE A 11 -34.17 -4.24 2.83
N ASP A 12 -34.06 -2.98 2.39
CA ASP A 12 -34.75 -2.51 1.18
C ASP A 12 -34.16 -3.11 -0.10
N GLU A 13 -32.85 -3.32 -0.18
CA GLU A 13 -32.23 -4.03 -1.30
C GLU A 13 -32.62 -5.52 -1.36
N LEU A 14 -32.78 -6.18 -0.21
CA LEU A 14 -33.27 -7.57 -0.19
C LEU A 14 -34.70 -7.67 -0.73
N LYS A 15 -35.56 -6.69 -0.41
CA LYS A 15 -36.91 -6.59 -0.96
C LYS A 15 -36.86 -6.42 -2.48
N LYS A 16 -36.01 -5.52 -2.97
CA LYS A 16 -35.83 -5.29 -4.41
C LYS A 16 -35.34 -6.55 -5.13
N ASN A 17 -34.34 -7.24 -4.59
CA ASN A 17 -33.87 -8.52 -5.12
C ASN A 17 -34.98 -9.58 -5.16
N THR A 18 -35.86 -9.60 -4.15
CA THR A 18 -37.02 -10.50 -4.12
C THR A 18 -37.98 -10.21 -5.26
N GLU A 19 -38.34 -8.94 -5.47
CA GLU A 19 -39.18 -8.50 -6.61
C GLU A 19 -38.53 -8.83 -7.96
N ASP A 20 -37.21 -8.63 -8.09
CA ASP A 20 -36.45 -8.92 -9.30
C ASP A 20 -36.37 -10.42 -9.59
N LYS A 21 -36.34 -11.27 -8.54
CA LYS A 21 -36.36 -12.73 -8.66
C LYS A 21 -37.72 -13.21 -9.15
N VAL A 22 -38.82 -12.71 -8.57
CA VAL A 22 -40.18 -13.14 -8.92
C VAL A 22 -40.76 -12.43 -10.14
N LYS A 23 -40.08 -11.40 -10.67
CA LYS A 23 -40.47 -10.64 -11.87
C LYS A 23 -41.81 -9.90 -11.75
N PHE A 24 -42.25 -9.59 -10.52
CA PHE A 24 -43.40 -8.72 -10.25
C PHE A 24 -43.19 -7.86 -9.01
N LYS A 25 -43.90 -6.73 -8.93
CA LYS A 25 -43.86 -5.81 -7.78
C LYS A 25 -44.80 -6.24 -6.67
N ILE A 26 -44.42 -6.09 -5.41
CA ILE A 26 -45.26 -6.48 -4.27
C ILE A 26 -45.97 -5.23 -3.72
N ASN A 27 -47.11 -4.90 -4.32
CA ASN A 27 -47.85 -3.66 -4.02
C ASN A 27 -49.31 -3.89 -3.58
N ASN A 28 -49.78 -5.15 -3.55
CA ASN A 28 -51.14 -5.48 -3.14
C ASN A 28 -51.21 -6.83 -2.39
N LEU A 29 -52.38 -7.16 -1.83
CA LEU A 29 -52.60 -8.38 -1.06
C LEU A 29 -52.39 -9.66 -1.90
N GLY A 30 -52.81 -9.66 -3.16
CA GLY A 30 -52.63 -10.79 -4.07
C GLY A 30 -51.16 -11.14 -4.24
N ASN A 31 -50.33 -10.13 -4.48
CA ASN A 31 -48.89 -10.30 -4.68
C ASN A 31 -48.20 -10.81 -3.40
N CYS A 32 -48.68 -10.44 -2.21
CA CYS A 32 -48.16 -10.98 -0.95
C CYS A 32 -48.52 -12.45 -0.73
N LYS A 33 -49.74 -12.87 -1.11
CA LYS A 33 -50.16 -14.28 -1.04
C LYS A 33 -49.37 -15.12 -2.02
N LEU A 34 -49.26 -14.65 -3.27
CA LEU A 34 -48.48 -15.30 -4.31
C LEU A 34 -47.01 -15.46 -3.90
N LEU A 35 -46.39 -14.41 -3.35
CA LEU A 35 -45.02 -14.52 -2.84
C LEU A 35 -44.90 -15.53 -1.69
N SER A 36 -45.88 -15.59 -0.78
CA SER A 36 -45.89 -16.57 0.31
C SER A 36 -45.90 -18.00 -0.22
N GLU A 37 -46.68 -18.26 -1.27
CA GLU A 37 -46.77 -19.56 -1.95
C GLU A 37 -45.47 -19.89 -2.67
N ILE A 38 -44.95 -18.96 -3.47
CA ILE A 38 -43.67 -19.13 -4.20
C ILE A 38 -42.51 -19.40 -3.23
N ILE A 39 -42.43 -18.69 -2.10
CA ILE A 39 -41.37 -18.94 -1.10
C ILE A 39 -41.49 -20.37 -0.55
N LEU A 40 -42.71 -20.79 -0.20
CA LEU A 40 -42.96 -22.14 0.31
C LEU A 40 -42.56 -23.20 -0.74
N GLU A 41 -42.94 -23.03 -2.00
CA GLU A 41 -42.58 -23.96 -3.08
C GLU A 41 -41.08 -23.98 -3.37
N THR A 42 -40.39 -22.84 -3.26
CA THR A 42 -38.98 -22.73 -3.67
C THR A 42 -38.00 -23.25 -2.62
N ILE A 43 -38.28 -23.02 -1.33
CA ILE A 43 -37.34 -23.33 -0.23
C ILE A 43 -37.95 -24.17 0.90
N ASP A 44 -39.18 -24.66 0.73
CA ASP A 44 -39.94 -25.43 1.74
C ASP A 44 -40.07 -24.72 3.09
N GLU A 45 -40.19 -23.39 3.05
CA GLU A 45 -40.35 -22.57 4.26
C GLU A 45 -41.52 -21.61 4.17
N TYR A 46 -42.43 -21.70 5.14
CA TYR A 46 -43.57 -20.79 5.20
C TYR A 46 -43.21 -19.39 5.74
N VAL A 47 -43.62 -18.35 5.01
CA VAL A 47 -43.62 -16.94 5.45
C VAL A 47 -45.04 -16.39 5.32
N ASN A 48 -45.70 -16.11 6.44
CA ASN A 48 -47.08 -15.62 6.44
C ASN A 48 -47.25 -14.35 5.55
N TYR A 49 -48.24 -14.35 4.66
CA TYR A 49 -48.53 -13.23 3.75
C TYR A 49 -48.76 -11.88 4.47
N ASN A 50 -49.31 -11.88 5.70
CA ASN A 50 -49.43 -10.66 6.51
C ASN A 50 -48.08 -10.13 7.00
N THR A 51 -47.09 -11.02 7.16
CA THR A 51 -45.71 -10.62 7.45
C THR A 51 -45.09 -9.97 6.22
N ILE A 52 -45.30 -10.54 5.03
CA ILE A 52 -44.88 -9.94 3.74
C ILE A 52 -45.53 -8.56 3.56
N ARG A 53 -46.85 -8.42 3.82
CA ARG A 53 -47.53 -7.12 3.77
C ARG A 53 -46.85 -6.06 4.63
N ARG A 54 -46.43 -6.40 5.85
CA ARG A 54 -45.72 -5.47 6.76
C ARG A 54 -44.32 -5.11 6.23
N ILE A 55 -43.59 -6.08 5.65
CA ILE A 55 -42.27 -5.86 5.03
C ILE A 55 -42.33 -4.84 3.89
N TYR A 56 -43.38 -4.91 3.08
CA TYR A 56 -43.60 -4.03 1.92
C TYR A 56 -44.42 -2.77 2.24
N GLY A 57 -44.77 -2.53 3.51
CA GLY A 57 -45.48 -1.31 3.93
C GLY A 57 -46.98 -1.29 3.59
N LEU A 58 -47.58 -2.44 3.26
CA LEU A 58 -49.01 -2.61 2.97
C LEU A 58 -49.86 -2.90 4.22
N ALA A 59 -49.24 -2.79 5.40
CA ALA A 59 -49.83 -2.97 6.72
C ALA A 59 -48.98 -2.20 7.76
N PRO A 60 -49.50 -1.94 8.98
CA PRO A 60 -48.78 -1.20 10.02
C PRO A 60 -47.36 -1.72 10.27
N LYS A 61 -46.40 -0.81 10.33
CA LYS A 61 -44.96 -1.13 10.41
C LYS A 61 -44.63 -1.77 11.75
N VAL A 62 -44.10 -2.99 11.71
CA VAL A 62 -43.57 -3.73 12.87
C VAL A 62 -42.15 -4.16 12.54
N LYS A 63 -41.26 -4.19 13.54
CA LYS A 63 -39.87 -4.67 13.35
C LYS A 63 -39.88 -6.09 12.79
N THR A 64 -39.34 -6.28 11.59
CA THR A 64 -39.20 -7.59 10.96
C THR A 64 -38.28 -8.47 11.80
N ARG A 65 -38.70 -9.71 12.06
CA ARG A 65 -37.88 -10.69 12.82
C ARG A 65 -36.71 -11.16 11.97
N THR A 66 -35.53 -11.37 12.59
CA THR A 66 -34.34 -11.90 11.90
C THR A 66 -34.63 -13.21 11.17
N LYS A 67 -35.38 -14.13 11.81
CA LYS A 67 -35.81 -15.39 11.16
C LYS A 67 -36.50 -15.14 9.83
N THR A 68 -37.39 -14.14 9.73
CA THR A 68 -38.09 -13.80 8.48
C THR A 68 -37.15 -13.24 7.42
N LEU A 69 -36.16 -12.44 7.83
CA LEU A 69 -35.10 -11.96 6.93
C LEU A 69 -34.25 -13.11 6.42
N ASP A 70 -33.96 -14.10 7.26
CA ASP A 70 -33.21 -15.28 6.85
C ASP A 70 -33.98 -16.13 5.84
N LYS A 71 -35.30 -16.28 6.00
CA LYS A 71 -36.15 -16.95 5.00
C LYS A 71 -36.14 -16.23 3.66
N LEU A 72 -36.31 -14.91 3.67
CA LEU A 72 -36.22 -14.08 2.46
C LEU A 72 -34.82 -14.15 1.83
N ALA A 73 -33.75 -14.15 2.63
CA ALA A 73 -32.39 -14.30 2.13
C ALA A 73 -32.16 -15.67 1.48
N ARG A 74 -32.61 -16.76 2.10
CA ARG A 74 -32.59 -18.12 1.51
C ARG A 74 -33.40 -18.21 0.25
N PHE A 75 -34.59 -17.60 0.23
CA PHE A 75 -35.38 -17.48 -0.98
C PHE A 75 -34.59 -16.79 -2.10
N ASN A 76 -33.75 -15.80 -1.80
CA ASN A 76 -32.88 -15.15 -2.78
C ASN A 76 -31.54 -15.87 -3.04
N GLY A 77 -31.35 -17.09 -2.53
CA GLY A 77 -30.16 -17.91 -2.78
C GLY A 77 -28.99 -17.69 -1.82
N TYR A 78 -29.20 -16.97 -0.71
CA TYR A 78 -28.18 -16.72 0.32
C TYR A 78 -28.37 -17.65 1.53
N LYS A 79 -27.31 -17.97 2.29
CA LYS A 79 -27.43 -18.86 3.46
C LYS A 79 -28.38 -18.32 4.55
N ASN A 80 -28.32 -17.01 4.79
CA ASN A 80 -29.12 -16.26 5.76
C ASN A 80 -28.95 -14.75 5.51
N PHE A 81 -29.58 -13.88 6.30
CA PHE A 81 -29.51 -12.43 6.09
C PHE A 81 -28.11 -11.85 6.35
N SER A 82 -27.35 -12.43 7.28
CA SER A 82 -25.95 -12.03 7.53
C SER A 82 -25.08 -12.34 6.30
N HIS A 83 -25.21 -13.54 5.74
CA HIS A 83 -24.54 -13.92 4.50
C HIS A 83 -24.93 -13.02 3.33
N TYR A 84 -26.20 -12.63 3.22
CA TYR A 84 -26.65 -11.67 2.22
C TYR A 84 -25.92 -10.32 2.35
N ILE A 85 -25.87 -9.74 3.55
CA ILE A 85 -25.17 -8.48 3.80
C ILE A 85 -23.68 -8.61 3.42
N GLN A 86 -23.03 -9.69 3.86
CA GLN A 86 -21.61 -9.94 3.59
C GLN A 86 -21.29 -10.16 2.10
N THR A 87 -22.23 -10.71 1.32
CA THR A 87 -22.03 -11.01 -0.10
C THR A 87 -22.56 -9.92 -1.03
N TYR A 88 -23.36 -8.98 -0.52
CA TYR A 88 -23.87 -7.84 -1.30
C TYR A 88 -22.73 -6.96 -1.82
N SER A 89 -21.74 -6.67 -0.97
CA SER A 89 -20.52 -5.94 -1.34
C SER A 89 -19.76 -6.65 -2.48
N PHE A 90 -19.72 -7.98 -2.45
CA PHE A 90 -19.10 -8.80 -3.49
C PHE A 90 -19.85 -8.72 -4.84
N LYS A 91 -21.18 -8.80 -4.85
CA LYS A 91 -21.98 -8.65 -6.08
C LYS A 91 -21.81 -7.26 -6.70
N ASN A 92 -21.77 -6.22 -5.88
CA ASN A 92 -21.51 -4.85 -6.36
C ASN A 92 -20.11 -4.74 -6.98
N ARG A 93 -19.08 -5.30 -6.31
CA ARG A 93 -17.72 -5.36 -6.85
C ARG A 93 -17.66 -6.04 -8.21
N LEU A 94 -18.32 -7.19 -8.37
CA LEU A 94 -18.37 -7.91 -9.66
C LEU A 94 -19.03 -7.05 -10.74
N THR A 95 -20.15 -6.41 -10.42
CA THR A 95 -20.89 -5.57 -11.38
C THR A 95 -20.04 -4.39 -11.87
N ILE A 96 -19.30 -3.73 -10.97
CA ILE A 96 -18.39 -2.65 -11.34
C ILE A 96 -17.19 -3.18 -12.12
N SER A 97 -16.67 -4.37 -11.75
CA SER A 97 -15.56 -5.01 -12.48
C SER A 97 -15.95 -5.34 -13.93
N ASP A 98 -17.13 -5.93 -14.15
CA ASP A 98 -17.66 -6.20 -15.49
C ASP A 98 -17.79 -4.91 -16.32
N ARG A 99 -18.23 -3.83 -15.66
CA ARG A 99 -18.31 -2.52 -16.30
C ARG A 99 -16.93 -1.94 -16.62
N ILE A 100 -15.92 -2.13 -15.76
CA ILE A 100 -14.52 -1.77 -16.04
C ILE A 100 -14.07 -2.45 -17.34
N TYR A 101 -14.23 -3.77 -17.45
CA TYR A 101 -13.83 -4.51 -18.65
C TYR A 101 -14.53 -4.00 -19.92
N LYS A 102 -15.84 -3.73 -19.82
CA LYS A 102 -16.63 -3.21 -20.95
C LYS A 102 -16.17 -1.82 -21.41
N VAL A 103 -15.94 -0.90 -20.47
CA VAL A 103 -15.58 0.49 -20.77
C VAL A 103 -14.17 0.57 -21.36
N ILE A 104 -13.22 -0.20 -20.83
CA ILE A 104 -11.84 -0.24 -21.33
C ILE A 104 -11.80 -0.75 -22.78
N ASN A 105 -12.58 -1.78 -23.09
CA ASN A 105 -12.64 -2.32 -24.46
C ASN A 105 -13.21 -1.32 -25.47
N LYS A 106 -14.16 -0.48 -25.07
CA LYS A 106 -14.74 0.57 -25.93
C LYS A 106 -13.87 1.82 -26.06
N THR A 107 -13.00 2.08 -25.09
CA THR A 107 -12.10 3.25 -25.03
C THR A 107 -12.82 4.60 -24.98
N GLU A 108 -14.05 4.66 -24.43
CA GLU A 108 -14.81 5.90 -24.32
C GLU A 108 -14.45 6.70 -23.06
N ILE A 109 -13.69 7.80 -23.22
CA ILE A 109 -13.21 8.65 -22.11
C ILE A 109 -14.36 9.17 -21.23
N LYS A 110 -15.51 9.50 -21.82
CA LYS A 110 -16.68 9.98 -21.05
C LYS A 110 -17.24 8.89 -20.12
N GLU A 111 -17.41 7.67 -20.63
CA GLU A 111 -17.88 6.53 -19.83
C GLU A 111 -16.86 6.17 -18.73
N LEU A 112 -15.57 6.19 -19.06
CA LEU A 112 -14.49 5.98 -18.10
C LEU A 112 -14.51 7.03 -16.98
N ASN A 113 -14.65 8.30 -17.37
CA ASN A 113 -14.71 9.39 -16.43
C ASN A 113 -15.92 9.28 -15.49
N GLN A 114 -17.06 8.78 -15.98
CA GLN A 114 -18.23 8.52 -15.14
C GLN A 114 -18.01 7.29 -14.24
N LEU A 115 -17.36 6.25 -14.74
CA LEU A 115 -17.05 5.04 -13.97
C LEU A 115 -16.19 5.33 -12.73
N VAL A 116 -15.19 6.21 -12.83
CA VAL A 116 -14.38 6.64 -11.68
C VAL A 116 -15.25 7.30 -10.60
N LYS A 117 -16.20 8.16 -10.99
CA LYS A 117 -17.16 8.78 -10.07
C LYS A 117 -18.03 7.73 -9.39
N ASP A 118 -18.46 6.73 -10.15
CA ASP A 118 -19.33 5.67 -9.64
C ASP A 118 -18.57 4.78 -8.65
N ILE A 119 -17.32 4.40 -8.95
CA ILE A 119 -16.44 3.69 -8.00
C ILE A 119 -16.34 4.47 -6.68
N ARG A 120 -16.02 5.77 -6.76
CA ARG A 120 -15.85 6.62 -5.57
C ARG A 120 -17.14 6.81 -4.75
N LYS A 121 -18.31 6.75 -5.38
CA LYS A 121 -19.61 6.90 -4.70
C LYS A 121 -20.17 5.61 -4.13
N SER A 122 -19.86 4.46 -4.74
CA SER A 122 -20.70 3.26 -4.59
C SER A 122 -19.98 2.02 -4.06
N SER A 123 -18.65 2.02 -3.94
CA SER A 123 -17.91 0.84 -3.49
C SER A 123 -17.32 1.03 -2.09
N GLU A 124 -17.51 0.04 -1.21
CA GLU A 124 -16.66 -0.15 -0.02
C GLU A 124 -15.23 -0.56 -0.41
N ASP A 125 -15.02 -0.99 -1.66
CA ASP A 125 -13.77 -1.52 -2.21
C ASP A 125 -13.12 -0.60 -3.26
N ILE A 126 -13.05 0.70 -2.94
CA ILE A 126 -12.56 1.76 -3.85
C ILE A 126 -11.15 1.43 -4.34
N VAL A 127 -10.24 1.07 -3.43
CA VAL A 127 -8.83 0.83 -3.73
C VAL A 127 -8.67 -0.32 -4.72
N SER A 128 -9.35 -1.45 -4.51
CA SER A 128 -9.21 -2.61 -5.40
C SER A 128 -9.80 -2.34 -6.78
N LEU A 129 -10.94 -1.66 -6.87
CA LEU A 129 -11.57 -1.34 -8.15
C LEU A 129 -10.79 -0.28 -8.94
N LEU A 130 -10.26 0.76 -8.27
CA LEU A 130 -9.36 1.71 -8.90
C LEU A 130 -8.05 1.06 -9.34
N SER A 131 -7.51 0.16 -8.52
CA SER A 131 -6.34 -0.64 -8.90
C SER A 131 -6.66 -1.44 -10.16
N LEU A 132 -7.74 -2.22 -10.19
CA LEU A 132 -8.14 -2.97 -11.38
C LEU A 132 -8.23 -2.07 -12.62
N LEU A 133 -8.97 -0.96 -12.53
CA LEU A 133 -9.14 -0.02 -13.63
C LEU A 133 -7.79 0.52 -14.14
N VAL A 134 -6.96 1.05 -13.25
CA VAL A 134 -5.66 1.64 -13.63
C VAL A 134 -4.74 0.59 -14.23
N ARG A 135 -4.69 -0.60 -13.64
CA ARG A 135 -3.82 -1.69 -14.10
C ARG A 135 -4.21 -2.13 -15.51
N GLU A 136 -5.50 -2.29 -15.79
CA GLU A 136 -6.01 -2.61 -17.12
C GLU A 136 -5.69 -1.53 -18.15
N LEU A 137 -5.83 -0.24 -17.80
CA LEU A 137 -5.43 0.86 -18.69
C LEU A 137 -3.93 0.83 -19.01
N ILE A 138 -3.08 0.52 -18.02
CA ILE A 138 -1.62 0.38 -18.21
C ILE A 138 -1.30 -0.79 -19.13
N TYR A 139 -1.90 -1.96 -18.91
CA TYR A 139 -1.67 -3.14 -19.76
C TYR A 139 -2.09 -2.90 -21.21
N ASN A 140 -3.18 -2.17 -21.43
CA ASN A 140 -3.65 -1.79 -22.75
C ASN A 140 -2.94 -0.54 -23.32
N LYS A 141 -1.94 0.01 -22.62
CA LYS A 141 -1.19 1.22 -23.00
C LYS A 141 -2.09 2.44 -23.28
N GLN A 142 -3.24 2.52 -22.64
CA GLN A 142 -4.24 3.59 -22.81
C GLN A 142 -3.88 4.82 -21.97
N PHE A 143 -2.68 5.40 -22.18
CA PHE A 143 -2.14 6.46 -21.32
C PHE A 143 -2.91 7.79 -21.38
N ASN A 144 -3.54 8.11 -22.51
CA ASN A 144 -4.40 9.30 -22.61
C ASN A 144 -5.62 9.18 -21.69
N ALA A 145 -6.22 7.99 -21.65
CA ALA A 145 -7.32 7.68 -20.74
C ALA A 145 -6.85 7.70 -19.28
N LEU A 146 -5.66 7.15 -19.02
CA LEU A 146 -5.04 7.17 -17.70
C LEU A 146 -4.80 8.61 -17.20
N ASN A 147 -4.24 9.48 -18.06
CA ASN A 147 -4.03 10.89 -17.74
C ASN A 147 -5.36 11.61 -17.48
N SER A 148 -6.40 11.32 -18.27
CA SER A 148 -7.75 11.87 -18.04
C SER A 148 -8.30 11.51 -16.67
N ILE A 149 -8.17 10.24 -16.23
CA ILE A 149 -8.71 9.85 -14.92
C ILE A 149 -7.92 10.49 -13.77
N PHE A 150 -6.59 10.57 -13.85
CA PHE A 150 -5.78 11.19 -12.79
C PHE A 150 -5.98 12.71 -12.68
N ASN A 151 -6.50 13.36 -13.72
CA ASN A 151 -6.89 14.78 -13.67
C ASN A 151 -8.27 15.01 -13.03
N GLN A 152 -9.02 13.96 -12.70
CA GLN A 152 -10.32 14.13 -12.05
C GLN A 152 -10.20 14.60 -10.60
N LYS A 153 -11.21 15.33 -10.14
CA LYS A 153 -11.32 15.73 -8.72
C LYS A 153 -11.48 14.51 -7.81
N GLU A 154 -12.13 13.46 -8.32
CA GLU A 154 -12.44 12.22 -7.61
C GLU A 154 -11.20 11.39 -7.27
N LEU A 155 -10.10 11.58 -8.01
CA LEU A 155 -8.83 10.91 -7.76
C LEU A 155 -7.77 11.84 -7.17
N GLN A 156 -8.09 13.07 -6.77
CA GLN A 156 -7.08 13.94 -6.16
C GLN A 156 -6.51 13.30 -4.90
N TYR A 157 -5.19 13.37 -4.73
CA TYR A 157 -4.46 12.81 -3.59
C TYR A 157 -5.14 13.11 -2.24
N GLU A 158 -5.61 14.35 -2.04
CA GLU A 158 -6.25 14.83 -0.81
C GLU A 158 -7.56 14.12 -0.48
N THR A 159 -8.16 13.44 -1.45
CA THR A 159 -9.43 12.72 -1.27
C THR A 159 -9.25 11.29 -0.74
N PHE A 160 -8.01 10.85 -0.56
CA PHE A 160 -7.68 9.53 -0.02
C PHE A 160 -7.06 9.66 1.37
N SER A 161 -7.32 8.66 2.21
CA SER A 161 -6.49 8.41 3.39
C SER A 161 -5.09 7.96 2.97
N TYR A 162 -4.10 8.17 3.83
CA TYR A 162 -2.73 7.71 3.56
C TYR A 162 -2.65 6.19 3.36
N HIS A 163 -3.45 5.39 4.08
CA HIS A 163 -3.51 3.94 3.89
C HIS A 163 -4.02 3.55 2.49
N GLU A 164 -5.05 4.23 1.98
CA GLU A 164 -5.55 3.99 0.63
C GLU A 164 -4.50 4.36 -0.43
N ILE A 165 -3.82 5.51 -0.27
CA ILE A 165 -2.71 5.91 -1.15
C ILE A 165 -1.59 4.87 -1.15
N LEU A 166 -1.17 4.40 0.03
CA LEU A 166 -0.14 3.38 0.14
C LEU A 166 -0.55 2.09 -0.57
N SER A 167 -1.78 1.64 -0.36
CA SER A 167 -2.30 0.41 -0.98
C SER A 167 -2.41 0.54 -2.50
N LEU A 168 -2.98 1.65 -2.97
CA LEU A 168 -3.19 1.95 -4.39
C LEU A 168 -1.86 2.13 -5.13
N GLY A 169 -0.97 2.96 -4.59
CA GLY A 169 0.33 3.27 -5.18
C GLY A 169 1.22 2.04 -5.29
N ASN A 170 1.30 1.21 -4.25
CA ASN A 170 2.08 -0.03 -4.30
C ASN A 170 1.47 -1.06 -5.27
N SER A 171 0.13 -1.19 -5.30
CA SER A 171 -0.56 -2.10 -6.20
C SER A 171 -0.41 -1.73 -7.67
N ILE A 172 -0.37 -0.44 -8.00
CA ILE A 172 -0.16 0.04 -9.37
C ILE A 172 1.34 0.00 -9.73
N GLY A 173 2.18 0.57 -8.86
CA GLY A 173 3.59 0.84 -9.16
C GLY A 173 4.39 -0.41 -9.55
N ILE A 174 4.10 -1.55 -8.92
CA ILE A 174 4.79 -2.82 -9.20
C ILE A 174 4.71 -3.27 -10.67
N ILE A 175 3.68 -2.86 -11.41
CA ILE A 175 3.49 -3.23 -12.82
C ILE A 175 4.57 -2.62 -13.71
N PHE A 176 5.09 -1.47 -13.32
CA PHE A 176 6.09 -0.77 -14.12
C PHE A 176 7.43 -1.49 -14.16
N ARG A 177 7.71 -2.44 -13.26
CA ARG A 177 8.85 -3.37 -13.42
C ARG A 177 8.80 -4.16 -14.73
N LYS A 178 7.60 -4.40 -15.28
CA LYS A 178 7.40 -5.11 -16.56
C LYS A 178 6.87 -4.21 -17.68
N ASN A 179 6.18 -3.11 -17.35
CA ASN A 179 5.53 -2.23 -18.32
C ASN A 179 5.98 -0.76 -18.14
N ASN A 180 7.29 -0.53 -18.07
CA ASN A 180 7.89 0.79 -17.79
C ASN A 180 7.84 1.80 -18.96
N VAL A 181 7.35 1.41 -20.14
CA VAL A 181 7.16 2.35 -21.25
C VAL A 181 5.87 3.13 -21.03
N VAL A 182 6.00 4.37 -20.56
CA VAL A 182 4.89 5.30 -20.33
C VAL A 182 5.06 6.56 -21.17
N ASN A 183 3.96 7.26 -21.46
CA ASN A 183 4.05 8.54 -22.15
C ASN A 183 4.49 9.67 -21.20
N GLN A 184 5.02 10.74 -21.79
CA GLN A 184 5.49 11.91 -21.07
C GLN A 184 4.38 12.64 -20.30
N ASP A 185 3.15 12.68 -20.84
CA ASP A 185 2.02 13.35 -20.19
C ASP A 185 1.69 12.72 -18.83
N LEU A 186 1.79 11.39 -18.71
CA LEU A 186 1.55 10.72 -17.44
C LEU A 186 2.64 11.07 -16.41
N LEU A 187 3.90 11.15 -16.84
CA LEU A 187 5.02 11.57 -15.98
C LEU A 187 4.99 13.07 -15.63
N GLN A 188 4.18 13.88 -16.33
CA GLN A 188 3.89 15.28 -15.99
C GLN A 188 2.66 15.42 -15.08
N ASN A 189 1.85 14.37 -14.93
CA ASN A 189 0.63 14.41 -14.14
C ASN A 189 0.96 14.38 -12.64
N ASN A 190 0.88 15.54 -11.97
CA ASN A 190 1.17 15.68 -10.54
C ASN A 190 0.39 14.69 -9.65
N ASN A 191 -0.85 14.37 -10.01
CA ASN A 191 -1.67 13.49 -9.20
C ASN A 191 -1.25 12.02 -9.36
N PHE A 192 -0.95 11.58 -10.59
CA PHE A 192 -0.30 10.28 -10.82
C PHE A 192 1.02 10.18 -10.06
N LEU A 193 1.85 11.24 -10.13
CA LEU A 193 3.14 11.25 -9.44
C LEU A 193 2.96 11.06 -7.92
N ARG A 194 2.05 11.81 -7.30
CA ARG A 194 1.80 11.75 -5.85
C ARG A 194 1.19 10.44 -5.39
N ILE A 195 0.31 9.82 -6.19
CA ILE A 195 -0.40 8.59 -5.81
C ILE A 195 0.43 7.35 -6.10
N VAL A 196 1.24 7.36 -7.16
CA VAL A 196 1.93 6.16 -7.64
C VAL A 196 3.45 6.30 -7.54
N PHE A 197 4.04 7.26 -8.25
CA PHE A 197 5.49 7.37 -8.37
C PHE A 197 6.21 7.65 -7.04
N LEU A 198 5.68 8.57 -6.23
CA LEU A 198 6.25 8.93 -4.91
C LEU A 198 5.99 7.85 -3.85
N ILE A 199 5.04 6.94 -4.09
CA ILE A 199 4.63 5.89 -3.14
C ILE A 199 5.36 4.57 -3.41
N PHE A 200 5.46 4.15 -4.66
CA PHE A 200 6.19 2.96 -5.06
C PHE A 200 7.62 3.32 -5.49
N VAL A 201 8.47 3.56 -4.49
CA VAL A 201 9.87 3.94 -4.69
C VAL A 201 10.71 2.70 -5.02
N ASP A 202 10.83 2.37 -6.31
CA ASP A 202 11.41 1.08 -6.72
C ASP A 202 12.94 1.05 -6.64
N TYR A 203 13.47 0.70 -5.47
CA TYR A 203 14.90 0.63 -5.25
C TYR A 203 15.61 -0.47 -6.05
N SER A 204 14.91 -1.44 -6.64
CA SER A 204 15.54 -2.37 -7.59
C SER A 204 15.70 -1.81 -9.00
N SER A 205 15.10 -0.67 -9.29
CA SER A 205 15.03 -0.11 -10.64
C SER A 205 15.55 1.33 -10.74
N VAL A 206 16.28 1.84 -9.73
CA VAL A 206 16.89 3.18 -9.79
C VAL A 206 18.01 3.23 -10.84
N ASN A 207 18.70 2.12 -11.08
CA ASN A 207 19.63 1.97 -12.21
C ASN A 207 18.97 1.64 -13.55
N SER A 208 17.64 1.63 -13.60
CA SER A 208 16.85 1.43 -14.82
C SER A 208 15.70 2.44 -14.87
N TYR A 209 14.48 1.99 -15.18
CA TYR A 209 13.36 2.85 -15.52
C TYR A 209 12.99 3.86 -14.42
N TYR A 210 13.07 3.48 -13.14
CA TYR A 210 12.66 4.36 -12.05
C TYR A 210 13.62 5.55 -11.95
N GLY A 211 14.92 5.32 -12.17
CA GLY A 211 15.91 6.39 -12.23
C GLY A 211 15.75 7.27 -13.47
N ASP A 212 15.43 6.68 -14.62
CA ASP A 212 15.20 7.44 -15.87
C ASP A 212 13.97 8.35 -15.73
N TRP A 213 12.88 7.82 -15.16
CA TRP A 213 11.71 8.61 -14.82
C TRP A 213 12.04 9.69 -13.80
N THR A 214 12.79 9.36 -12.75
CA THR A 214 13.20 10.32 -11.73
C THR A 214 13.96 11.49 -12.34
N LYS A 215 14.91 11.22 -13.25
CA LYS A 215 15.68 12.25 -13.95
C LYS A 215 14.76 13.14 -14.78
N TYR A 216 13.92 12.54 -15.62
CA TYR A 216 12.98 13.28 -16.45
C TYR A 216 12.05 14.16 -15.59
N ILE A 217 11.42 13.59 -14.56
CA ILE A 217 10.50 14.32 -13.66
C ILE A 217 11.24 15.47 -12.95
N ASN A 218 12.49 15.28 -12.53
CA ASN A 218 13.27 16.32 -11.87
C ASN A 218 13.51 17.55 -12.75
N GLU A 219 13.76 17.32 -14.05
CA GLU A 219 14.01 18.37 -15.05
C GLU A 219 12.74 19.18 -15.34
N ILE A 220 11.59 18.52 -15.44
CA ILE A 220 10.33 19.14 -15.91
C ILE A 220 9.38 19.60 -14.79
N SER A 221 9.46 19.02 -13.59
CA SER A 221 8.48 19.28 -12.52
C SER A 221 8.64 20.68 -11.94
N LYS A 222 7.52 21.40 -11.85
CA LYS A 222 7.41 22.70 -11.16
C LYS A 222 7.03 22.54 -9.68
N ASN A 223 6.62 21.35 -9.26
CA ASN A 223 6.24 21.10 -7.88
C ASN A 223 7.51 20.93 -7.01
N LYS A 224 7.66 21.80 -6.01
CA LYS A 224 8.85 21.85 -5.14
C LYS A 224 9.10 20.54 -4.39
N GLU A 225 8.06 19.89 -3.86
CA GLU A 225 8.19 18.66 -3.11
C GLU A 225 8.59 17.48 -4.01
N ILE A 226 7.97 17.37 -5.19
CA ILE A 226 8.36 16.37 -6.20
C ILE A 226 9.81 16.59 -6.66
N LYS A 227 10.22 17.86 -6.83
CA LYS A 227 11.59 18.19 -7.22
C LYS A 227 12.59 17.82 -6.12
N LEU A 228 12.30 18.13 -4.86
CA LEU A 228 13.11 17.72 -3.70
C LEU A 228 13.23 16.19 -3.63
N PHE A 229 12.10 15.48 -3.72
CA PHE A 229 12.08 14.02 -3.72
C PHE A 229 12.96 13.44 -4.83
N THR A 230 12.76 13.89 -6.07
CA THR A 230 13.47 13.34 -7.23
C THR A 230 14.95 13.67 -7.18
N SER A 231 15.34 14.88 -6.77
CA SER A 231 16.74 15.23 -6.53
C SER A 231 17.37 14.29 -5.49
N ALA A 232 16.69 14.02 -4.38
CA ALA A 232 17.21 13.14 -3.34
C ALA A 232 17.37 11.68 -3.82
N ILE A 233 16.45 11.19 -4.67
CA ILE A 233 16.59 9.86 -5.30
C ILE A 233 17.78 9.82 -6.27
N LEU A 234 18.04 10.89 -7.02
CA LEU A 234 19.22 10.97 -7.90
C LEU A 234 20.53 10.95 -7.10
N GLU A 235 20.57 11.65 -5.96
CA GLU A 235 21.71 11.58 -5.05
C GLU A 235 21.88 10.18 -4.42
N PHE A 236 20.78 9.53 -4.06
CA PHE A 236 20.82 8.13 -3.62
C PHE A 236 21.29 7.17 -4.74
N LYS A 237 20.90 7.41 -6.00
CA LYS A 237 21.40 6.66 -7.16
C LYS A 237 22.91 6.78 -7.28
N LYS A 238 23.45 8.00 -7.18
CA LYS A 238 24.91 8.22 -7.17
C LYS A 238 25.57 7.42 -6.06
N TYR A 239 25.00 7.48 -4.86
CA TYR A 239 25.50 6.76 -3.70
C TYR A 239 25.61 5.24 -3.92
N LEU A 240 24.53 4.62 -4.43
CA LEU A 240 24.51 3.19 -4.75
C LEU A 240 25.49 2.79 -5.87
N ASN A 241 25.95 3.76 -6.66
CA ASN A 241 26.95 3.58 -7.71
C ASN A 241 28.35 4.06 -7.31
N ASN A 242 28.60 4.28 -6.02
CA ASN A 242 29.88 4.76 -5.50
C ASN A 242 30.33 6.09 -6.14
N GLU A 243 29.38 6.92 -6.56
CA GLU A 243 29.61 8.27 -7.04
C GLU A 243 29.46 9.28 -5.89
N THR A 244 30.08 10.45 -6.04
CA THR A 244 30.01 11.52 -5.04
C THR A 244 28.59 12.03 -4.89
N VAL A 245 28.14 12.14 -3.63
CA VAL A 245 26.83 12.66 -3.26
C VAL A 245 26.96 14.13 -2.88
N GLU A 246 26.04 14.95 -3.35
CA GLU A 246 25.97 16.38 -3.03
C GLU A 246 24.70 16.69 -2.24
N ASP A 247 24.86 17.25 -1.04
CA ASP A 247 23.73 17.78 -0.29
C ASP A 247 23.46 19.25 -0.65
N LYS A 248 22.42 19.45 -1.47
CA LYS A 248 21.91 20.78 -1.87
C LYS A 248 20.57 21.10 -1.21
N PHE A 249 20.22 20.41 -0.13
CA PHE A 249 18.90 20.48 0.50
C PHE A 249 18.86 21.36 1.74
N GLU A 250 19.97 22.01 2.11
CA GLU A 250 20.06 22.93 3.25
C GLU A 250 19.44 22.30 4.52
N ASP A 251 18.43 22.95 5.09
CA ASP A 251 17.71 22.51 6.29
C ASP A 251 16.34 21.87 5.98
N MET A 252 16.07 21.49 4.71
CA MET A 252 14.79 20.92 4.33
C MET A 252 14.48 19.59 5.04
N ALA A 253 15.51 18.84 5.46
CA ALA A 253 15.36 17.66 6.30
C ALA A 253 14.67 17.97 7.67
N PHE A 254 14.74 19.22 8.14
CA PHE A 254 14.19 19.69 9.41
C PHE A 254 12.82 20.37 9.24
N SER A 255 12.24 20.32 8.04
CA SER A 255 10.94 20.94 7.75
C SER A 255 9.79 20.22 8.46
N SER A 256 8.92 20.99 9.12
CA SER A 256 7.65 20.50 9.66
C SER A 256 6.54 20.37 8.62
N ASN A 257 6.77 20.88 7.41
CA ASN A 257 5.76 20.95 6.34
C ASN A 257 5.92 19.84 5.29
N LEU A 258 7.04 19.12 5.30
CA LEU A 258 7.29 18.01 4.40
C LEU A 258 6.82 16.69 5.00
N HIS A 259 6.54 15.72 4.13
CA HIS A 259 6.23 14.37 4.56
C HIS A 259 7.40 13.75 5.37
N PRO A 260 7.16 13.06 6.50
CA PRO A 260 8.22 12.52 7.36
C PRO A 260 9.24 11.63 6.63
N ILE A 261 8.77 10.78 5.69
CA ILE A 261 9.65 9.95 4.86
C ILE A 261 10.56 10.79 3.96
N LEU A 262 10.07 11.92 3.44
CA LEU A 262 10.90 12.82 2.64
C LEU A 262 11.95 13.50 3.52
N CYS A 263 11.60 13.95 4.73
CA CYS A 263 12.58 14.45 5.70
C CYS A 263 13.66 13.41 6.00
N SER A 264 13.26 12.15 6.23
CA SER A 264 14.18 11.02 6.43
C SER A 264 15.14 10.86 5.25
N ARG A 265 14.62 10.94 4.01
CA ARG A 265 15.41 10.83 2.79
C ARG A 265 16.40 11.97 2.65
N LEU A 266 15.98 13.20 2.89
CA LEU A 266 16.84 14.39 2.80
C LEU A 266 17.96 14.33 3.86
N LEU A 267 17.65 13.92 5.09
CA LEU A 267 18.68 13.70 6.11
C LEU A 267 19.65 12.59 5.68
N SER A 268 19.13 11.52 5.07
CA SER A 268 19.97 10.44 4.57
C SER A 268 20.94 10.93 3.49
N VAL A 269 20.53 11.85 2.61
CA VAL A 269 21.45 12.49 1.65
C VAL A 269 22.50 13.34 2.36
N LYS A 270 22.12 14.16 3.35
CA LYS A 270 23.06 14.92 4.18
C LYS A 270 24.10 14.00 4.84
N ILE A 271 23.66 12.83 5.31
CA ILE A 271 24.54 11.81 5.91
C ILE A 271 25.49 11.19 4.86
N MET A 272 24.96 10.75 3.72
CA MET A 272 25.77 10.16 2.64
C MET A 272 26.79 11.15 2.06
N ALA A 273 26.45 12.43 1.99
CA ALA A 273 27.32 13.52 1.58
C ALA A 273 28.38 13.91 2.63
N LYS A 274 28.28 13.36 3.86
CA LYS A 274 29.09 13.77 5.02
C LYS A 274 29.02 15.27 5.30
N ASN A 275 27.86 15.89 5.04
CA ASN A 275 27.66 17.33 5.23
C ASN A 275 27.18 17.63 6.67
N TYR A 276 28.06 17.34 7.63
CA TYR A 276 27.84 17.57 9.06
C TYR A 276 29.18 17.50 9.81
N ASP A 277 29.30 18.27 10.89
CA ASP A 277 30.50 18.21 11.76
C ASP A 277 30.48 16.96 12.65
N ASN A 278 29.32 16.69 13.26
CA ASN A 278 29.11 15.57 14.17
C ASN A 278 27.77 14.88 13.89
N ILE A 279 27.82 13.56 13.67
CA ILE A 279 26.63 12.77 13.34
C ILE A 279 25.64 12.69 14.50
N ASN A 280 26.11 12.62 15.74
CA ASN A 280 25.24 12.53 16.92
C ASN A 280 24.49 13.86 17.14
N ASP A 281 25.17 14.99 16.95
CA ASP A 281 24.54 16.31 17.07
C ASP A 281 23.51 16.52 15.95
N LEU A 282 23.84 16.12 14.72
CA LEU A 282 22.90 16.15 13.59
C LEU A 282 21.63 15.36 13.91
N LEU A 283 21.79 14.11 14.35
CA LEU A 283 20.67 13.23 14.67
C LEU A 283 19.86 13.74 15.86
N HIS A 284 20.52 14.22 16.92
CA HIS A 284 19.85 14.82 18.08
C HIS A 284 19.03 16.06 17.71
N ASN A 285 19.58 16.94 16.87
CA ASN A 285 18.85 18.11 16.38
C ASN A 285 17.66 17.69 15.50
N TYR A 286 17.84 16.68 14.65
CA TYR A 286 16.79 16.15 13.79
C TYR A 286 15.65 15.53 14.60
N SER A 287 15.99 14.68 15.56
CA SER A 287 15.00 14.03 16.42
C SER A 287 14.24 15.07 17.23
N LYS A 288 14.94 16.02 17.86
CA LYS A 288 14.34 17.08 18.67
C LYS A 288 13.40 17.97 17.86
N LYS A 289 13.73 18.23 16.58
CA LYS A 289 12.89 19.02 15.68
C LYS A 289 11.56 18.33 15.35
N HIS A 290 11.59 17.01 15.20
CA HIS A 290 10.46 16.20 14.75
C HIS A 290 9.74 15.45 15.87
N GLU A 291 10.25 15.55 17.10
CA GLU A 291 9.62 15.01 18.29
C GLU A 291 8.38 15.84 18.64
N VAL A 292 7.22 15.28 18.32
CA VAL A 292 5.96 15.73 18.90
C VAL A 292 5.81 14.98 20.22
N LEU A 293 5.67 15.73 21.33
CA LEU A 293 5.69 15.29 22.74
C LEU A 293 4.85 14.04 23.11
N GLU A 294 4.03 13.53 22.20
CA GLU A 294 3.13 12.40 22.46
C GLU A 294 3.32 11.17 21.54
N LYS A 295 4.07 11.23 20.43
CA LYS A 295 4.28 10.07 19.52
C LYS A 295 5.57 10.16 18.71
N LYS A 296 6.58 9.34 19.06
CA LYS A 296 7.74 9.10 18.19
C LYS A 296 7.30 8.43 16.88
N ASN A 297 7.50 9.10 15.75
CA ASN A 297 7.06 8.58 14.45
C ASN A 297 8.23 7.93 13.68
N ILE A 298 8.15 6.62 13.47
CA ILE A 298 9.14 5.82 12.72
C ILE A 298 9.31 6.27 11.27
N ASP A 299 8.31 6.95 10.68
CA ASP A 299 8.39 7.44 9.30
C ASP A 299 9.56 8.43 9.09
N TYR A 300 9.94 9.19 10.13
CA TYR A 300 11.11 10.08 10.08
C TYR A 300 12.46 9.35 10.03
N PHE A 301 12.46 8.04 10.30
CA PHE A 301 13.67 7.22 10.38
C PHE A 301 13.74 6.14 9.30
N LEU A 302 12.73 6.01 8.43
CA LEU A 302 12.69 4.98 7.40
C LEU A 302 13.96 4.93 6.55
N GLU A 303 14.32 6.04 5.90
CA GLU A 303 15.46 6.07 4.98
C GLU A 303 16.78 6.10 5.75
N ILE A 304 16.79 6.65 6.97
CA ILE A 304 17.94 6.59 7.88
C ILE A 304 18.25 5.13 8.24
N THR A 305 17.23 4.31 8.51
CA THR A 305 17.39 2.86 8.76
C THR A 305 17.91 2.14 7.50
N VAL A 306 17.44 2.51 6.31
CA VAL A 306 17.95 1.94 5.05
C VAL A 306 19.44 2.27 4.88
N ILE A 307 19.85 3.53 5.03
CA ILE A 307 21.27 3.88 4.88
C ILE A 307 22.14 3.32 5.99
N ALA A 308 21.63 3.19 7.22
CA ALA A 308 22.36 2.57 8.32
C ALA A 308 22.73 1.11 7.98
N LEU A 309 21.80 0.37 7.36
CA LEU A 309 22.07 -0.95 6.80
C LEU A 309 23.05 -0.86 5.62
N ILE A 310 22.81 -0.03 4.59
CA ILE A 310 23.70 0.05 3.41
C ILE A 310 25.15 0.39 3.78
N ASP A 311 25.36 1.19 4.82
CA ASP A 311 26.69 1.64 5.21
C ASP A 311 27.36 0.78 6.28
N ASN A 312 26.62 -0.19 6.79
CA ASN A 312 26.98 -0.89 8.01
C ASN A 312 27.35 0.09 9.16
N ASN A 313 26.56 1.15 9.31
CA ASN A 313 26.88 2.25 10.21
C ASN A 313 26.34 1.99 11.62
N ILE A 314 27.17 1.38 12.47
CA ILE A 314 26.83 1.01 13.86
C ILE A 314 26.38 2.23 14.68
N THR A 315 26.96 3.42 14.44
CA THR A 315 26.57 4.66 15.14
C THR A 315 25.14 5.07 14.80
N LEU A 316 24.77 5.04 13.52
CA LEU A 316 23.39 5.30 13.08
C LEU A 316 22.42 4.26 13.67
N MET A 317 22.76 2.97 13.56
CA MET A 317 21.90 1.90 14.09
C MET A 317 21.65 2.08 15.60
N LYS A 318 22.73 2.32 16.37
CA LYS A 318 22.65 2.56 17.81
C LYS A 318 21.71 3.73 18.12
N TYR A 319 21.89 4.85 17.43
CA TYR A 319 21.07 6.04 17.65
C TYR A 319 19.59 5.76 17.44
N VAL A 320 19.22 5.10 16.33
CA VAL A 320 17.82 4.77 16.02
C VAL A 320 17.23 3.83 17.09
N ILE A 321 18.00 2.84 17.53
CA ILE A 321 17.58 1.90 18.59
C ILE A 321 17.35 2.63 19.91
N ASP A 322 18.31 3.46 20.33
CA ASP A 322 18.22 4.23 21.57
C ASP A 322 17.04 5.22 21.53
N TYR A 323 16.80 5.86 20.38
CA TYR A 323 15.68 6.78 20.19
C TYR A 323 14.32 6.10 20.38
N PHE A 324 14.15 4.87 19.88
CA PHE A 324 12.91 4.11 19.98
C PHE A 324 12.84 3.16 21.19
N LYS A 325 13.83 3.19 22.07
CA LYS A 325 13.88 2.37 23.28
C LYS A 325 12.68 2.67 24.19
N ASN A 326 12.06 1.62 24.74
CA ASN A 326 10.92 1.65 25.68
C ASN A 326 9.58 2.16 25.12
N GLU A 327 9.47 2.35 23.80
CA GLU A 327 8.28 2.94 23.19
C GLU A 327 7.36 1.86 22.63
N ASN A 328 6.48 1.34 23.50
CA ASN A 328 5.51 0.31 23.13
C ASN A 328 4.43 0.81 22.13
N ARG A 329 4.37 2.13 21.86
CA ARG A 329 3.32 2.79 21.07
C ARG A 329 3.71 3.17 19.64
N ILE A 330 4.96 2.90 19.21
CA ILE A 330 5.40 3.16 17.83
C ILE A 330 4.54 2.38 16.80
N PHE A 331 3.84 1.34 17.25
CA PHE A 331 3.44 0.19 16.44
C PHE A 331 1.91 0.00 16.26
N ASN A 332 1.10 1.05 16.45
CA ASN A 332 -0.37 0.91 16.52
C ASN A 332 -1.12 0.97 15.16
N SER A 333 -0.47 0.69 14.03
CA SER A 333 -1.15 0.71 12.72
C SER A 333 -0.51 -0.23 11.70
N ASP A 334 -1.35 -1.01 11.01
CA ASP A 334 -0.96 -2.08 10.07
C ASP A 334 0.01 -1.61 8.97
N TYR A 335 -0.12 -0.38 8.45
CA TYR A 335 0.78 0.11 7.40
C TYR A 335 2.24 0.31 7.85
N LYS A 336 2.48 0.38 9.17
CA LYS A 336 3.82 0.52 9.77
C LYS A 336 4.53 -0.81 9.95
N LEU A 337 3.85 -1.94 9.67
CA LEU A 337 4.45 -3.27 9.79
C LEU A 337 5.70 -3.42 8.90
N PHE A 338 5.69 -2.83 7.70
CA PHE A 338 6.89 -2.72 6.87
C PHE A 338 8.05 -2.00 7.56
N TYR A 339 7.82 -0.78 8.07
CA TYR A 339 8.86 0.02 8.73
C TYR A 339 9.42 -0.70 9.96
N LEU A 340 8.52 -1.37 10.68
CA LEU A 340 8.86 -2.16 11.85
C LEU A 340 9.76 -3.34 11.51
N ASN A 341 9.45 -4.08 10.45
CA ASN A 341 10.27 -5.20 10.01
C ASN A 341 11.65 -4.74 9.55
N LEU A 342 11.73 -3.62 8.84
CA LEU A 342 13.04 -3.05 8.48
C LEU A 342 13.84 -2.65 9.74
N TYR A 343 13.19 -2.05 10.73
CA TYR A 343 13.80 -1.73 12.02
C TYR A 343 14.28 -2.99 12.76
N PHE A 344 13.49 -4.05 12.82
CA PHE A 344 13.88 -5.32 13.44
C PHE A 344 15.10 -5.95 12.77
N LEU A 345 15.15 -5.91 11.44
CA LEU A 345 16.32 -6.37 10.70
C LEU A 345 17.55 -5.55 11.08
N MET A 346 17.46 -4.22 11.08
CA MET A 346 18.56 -3.34 11.51
C MET A 346 19.00 -3.63 12.96
N CYS A 347 18.07 -3.83 13.90
CA CYS A 347 18.39 -4.23 15.27
C CYS A 347 19.17 -5.53 15.30
N SER A 348 18.76 -6.54 14.53
CA SER A 348 19.48 -7.83 14.49
C SER A 348 20.94 -7.65 14.03
N PHE A 349 21.18 -6.80 13.03
CA PHE A 349 22.54 -6.46 12.61
C PHE A 349 23.32 -5.74 13.71
N TYR A 350 22.75 -4.69 14.32
CA TYR A 350 23.41 -3.97 15.42
C TYR A 350 23.84 -4.90 16.56
N TYR A 351 22.91 -5.72 17.08
CA TYR A 351 23.21 -6.63 18.18
C TYR A 351 24.20 -7.73 17.80
N LYS A 352 24.24 -8.13 16.52
CA LYS A 352 25.28 -9.01 16.01
C LYS A 352 26.66 -8.36 16.05
N PHE A 353 26.77 -7.07 15.69
CA PHE A 353 28.06 -6.34 15.72
C PHE A 353 28.61 -6.14 17.12
N ILE A 354 27.74 -5.92 18.11
CA ILE A 354 28.16 -5.77 19.51
C ILE A 354 28.19 -7.10 20.28
N GLU A 355 28.04 -8.23 19.58
CA GLU A 355 28.10 -9.59 20.12
C GLU A 355 27.04 -9.93 21.18
N GLU A 356 25.88 -9.28 21.13
CA GLU A 356 24.72 -9.52 22.01
C GLU A 356 23.77 -10.57 21.40
N GLU A 357 24.19 -11.83 21.39
CA GLU A 357 23.53 -12.94 20.67
C GLU A 357 22.05 -13.14 21.05
N ASN A 358 21.69 -12.93 22.32
CA ASN A 358 20.29 -13.07 22.77
C ASN A 358 19.38 -12.02 22.13
N LEU A 359 19.84 -10.77 22.10
CA LEU A 359 19.08 -9.67 21.50
C LEU A 359 19.07 -9.78 19.98
N GLU A 360 20.18 -10.18 19.35
CA GLU A 360 20.25 -10.49 17.92
C GLU A 360 19.12 -11.44 17.53
N LYS A 361 19.08 -12.63 18.17
CA LYS A 361 18.10 -13.68 17.87
C LYS A 361 16.66 -13.24 18.17
N GLN A 362 16.46 -12.47 19.24
CA GLN A 362 15.15 -11.93 19.58
C GLN A 362 14.61 -11.01 18.49
N TYR A 363 15.40 -10.05 18.02
CA TYR A 363 14.97 -9.12 16.97
C TYR A 363 14.83 -9.81 15.62
N PHE A 364 15.72 -10.74 15.27
CA PHE A 364 15.59 -11.50 14.03
C PHE A 364 14.32 -12.37 14.00
N LYS A 365 13.90 -12.93 15.14
CA LYS A 365 12.63 -13.68 15.25
C LYS A 365 11.39 -12.81 15.01
N LEU A 366 11.46 -11.52 15.31
CA LEU A 366 10.37 -10.57 15.07
C LEU A 366 10.28 -10.13 13.60
N PHE A 367 11.38 -10.27 12.86
CA PHE A 367 11.43 -9.93 11.44
C PHE A 367 10.69 -10.98 10.58
N ASN A 368 9.82 -10.48 9.70
CA ASN A 368 9.13 -11.22 8.67
C ASN A 368 9.36 -10.53 7.31
N PHE A 369 9.99 -11.25 6.39
CA PHE A 369 10.27 -10.73 5.05
C PHE A 369 9.00 -10.49 4.23
N ASP A 370 7.92 -11.24 4.48
CA ASP A 370 6.65 -11.09 3.74
C ASP A 370 5.95 -9.75 4.04
N GLU A 371 6.31 -9.11 5.16
CA GLU A 371 5.82 -7.78 5.53
C GLU A 371 6.61 -6.64 4.87
N ILE A 372 7.68 -6.97 4.14
CA ILE A 372 8.46 -5.99 3.40
C ILE A 372 7.75 -5.64 2.10
N ARG A 373 7.57 -4.33 1.87
CA ARG A 373 6.97 -3.82 0.64
C ARG A 373 7.81 -4.18 -0.57
N TYR A 374 7.14 -4.60 -1.64
CA TYR A 374 7.77 -5.02 -2.90
C TYR A 374 8.81 -4.04 -3.44
N SER A 375 8.60 -2.72 -3.28
CA SER A 375 9.53 -1.66 -3.69
C SER A 375 10.90 -1.71 -2.99
N TYR A 376 10.97 -2.29 -1.78
CA TYR A 376 12.20 -2.41 -0.98
C TYR A 376 12.70 -3.86 -0.86
N GLN A 377 11.89 -4.86 -1.27
CA GLN A 377 12.19 -6.28 -1.06
C GLN A 377 13.57 -6.70 -1.57
N ASP A 378 13.98 -6.25 -2.75
CA ASP A 378 15.27 -6.66 -3.33
C ASP A 378 16.46 -6.09 -2.54
N ILE A 379 16.37 -4.85 -2.05
CA ILE A 379 17.37 -4.26 -1.15
C ILE A 379 17.37 -4.96 0.21
N VAL A 380 16.21 -5.26 0.78
CA VAL A 380 16.13 -5.99 2.06
C VAL A 380 16.67 -7.41 1.91
N ARG A 381 16.47 -8.04 0.75
CA ARG A 381 16.97 -9.38 0.45
C ARG A 381 18.48 -9.43 0.39
N ILE A 382 19.17 -8.36 -0.04
CA ILE A 382 20.63 -8.24 0.06
C ILE A 382 21.09 -8.48 1.51
N PHE A 383 20.48 -7.80 2.47
CA PHE A 383 20.83 -7.93 3.89
C PHE A 383 20.41 -9.29 4.47
N LEU A 384 19.26 -9.82 4.06
CA LEU A 384 18.84 -11.16 4.49
C LEU A 384 19.84 -12.25 4.03
N LEU A 385 20.34 -12.14 2.80
CA LEU A 385 21.36 -13.06 2.28
C LEU A 385 22.69 -12.93 3.04
N ILE A 386 23.11 -11.70 3.37
CA ILE A 386 24.30 -11.45 4.20
C ILE A 386 24.13 -12.09 5.59
N TYR A 387 23.01 -11.81 6.26
CA TYR A 387 22.72 -12.34 7.59
C TYR A 387 22.69 -13.88 7.59
N ASN A 388 21.95 -14.48 6.65
CA ASN A 388 21.85 -15.93 6.54
C ASN A 388 23.20 -16.59 6.21
N HIS A 389 24.01 -15.98 5.34
CA HIS A 389 25.34 -16.48 5.02
C HIS A 389 26.25 -16.50 6.26
N SER A 390 26.18 -15.46 7.10
CA SER A 390 27.00 -15.36 8.32
C SER A 390 26.62 -16.37 9.40
N ASN A 391 25.36 -16.84 9.41
CA ASN A 391 24.84 -17.77 10.41
C ASN A 391 24.79 -19.24 9.92
N GLU A 392 25.11 -19.49 8.66
CA GLU A 392 25.09 -20.83 8.08
C GLU A 392 26.42 -21.55 8.31
N THR A 393 26.35 -22.78 8.83
CA THR A 393 27.53 -23.59 9.14
C THR A 393 27.89 -24.56 8.00
N LYS A 394 26.90 -24.96 7.18
CA LYS A 394 27.11 -25.88 6.06
C LYS A 394 27.67 -25.15 4.85
N ILE A 395 28.88 -25.55 4.43
CA ILE A 395 29.58 -24.98 3.27
C ILE A 395 28.71 -24.98 2.00
N ALA A 396 27.99 -26.07 1.74
CA ALA A 396 27.10 -26.18 0.57
C ALA A 396 25.98 -25.12 0.59
N ASN A 397 25.38 -24.87 1.76
CA ASN A 397 24.33 -23.86 1.92
C ASN A 397 24.91 -22.44 1.84
N ARG A 398 26.07 -22.17 2.43
CA ARG A 398 26.78 -20.89 2.29
C ARG A 398 27.03 -20.55 0.82
N LYS A 399 27.50 -21.54 0.04
CA LYS A 399 27.71 -21.38 -1.41
C LYS A 399 26.40 -21.04 -2.12
N ARG A 400 25.30 -21.74 -1.82
CA ARG A 400 23.97 -21.44 -2.39
C ARG A 400 23.50 -20.02 -2.08
N ILE A 401 23.65 -19.56 -0.84
CA ILE A 401 23.28 -18.20 -0.43
C ILE A 401 24.11 -17.16 -1.18
N ARG A 402 25.43 -17.40 -1.32
CA ARG A 402 26.33 -16.53 -2.10
C ARG A 402 25.96 -16.49 -3.58
N ASP A 403 25.58 -17.62 -4.18
CA ASP A 403 25.13 -17.67 -5.57
C ASP A 403 23.82 -16.88 -5.77
N GLU A 404 22.89 -16.96 -4.81
CA GLU A 404 21.69 -16.12 -4.79
C GLU A 404 22.03 -14.63 -4.70
N TYR A 405 22.99 -14.26 -3.85
CA TYR A 405 23.48 -12.88 -3.74
C TYR A 405 24.05 -12.39 -5.07
N ILE A 406 24.92 -13.17 -5.72
CA ILE A 406 25.53 -12.82 -7.00
C ILE A 406 24.45 -12.59 -8.07
N LYS A 407 23.42 -13.44 -8.11
CA LYS A 407 22.29 -13.28 -9.03
C LYS A 407 21.54 -11.97 -8.77
N LEU A 408 21.26 -11.67 -7.51
CA LEU A 408 20.55 -10.45 -7.11
C LEU A 408 21.37 -9.19 -7.40
N HIS A 409 22.65 -9.17 -7.04
CA HIS A 409 23.60 -8.11 -7.35
C HIS A 409 23.61 -7.78 -8.86
N LYS A 410 23.73 -8.81 -9.71
CA LYS A 410 23.70 -8.64 -11.18
C LYS A 410 22.38 -8.04 -11.68
N THR A 411 21.28 -8.39 -11.03
CA THR A 411 19.94 -7.88 -11.39
C THR A 411 19.78 -6.41 -11.00
N LEU A 412 20.22 -6.06 -9.79
CA LEU A 412 20.19 -4.69 -9.26
C LEU A 412 21.15 -3.74 -9.98
N ASN A 413 22.29 -4.28 -10.43
CA ASN A 413 23.32 -3.54 -11.15
C ASN A 413 23.87 -2.32 -10.40
N TYR A 414 23.93 -2.36 -9.08
CA TYR A 414 24.56 -1.31 -8.25
C TYR A 414 26.02 -1.67 -7.94
N LYS A 415 26.93 -0.69 -8.08
CA LYS A 415 28.36 -0.89 -7.73
C LYS A 415 28.58 -1.08 -6.23
N LYS A 416 27.75 -0.48 -5.37
CA LYS A 416 27.85 -0.56 -3.91
C LYS A 416 27.74 -1.99 -3.38
N PHE A 417 26.79 -2.77 -3.91
CA PHE A 417 26.53 -4.15 -3.45
C PHE A 417 27.41 -5.18 -4.17
N SER A 418 28.71 -4.90 -4.26
CA SER A 418 29.68 -5.80 -4.90
C SER A 418 29.82 -7.12 -4.14
N ILE A 419 30.50 -8.09 -4.76
CA ILE A 419 30.86 -9.34 -4.07
C ILE A 419 31.78 -9.05 -2.88
N GLU A 420 32.70 -8.09 -3.01
CA GLU A 420 33.57 -7.64 -1.93
C GLU A 420 32.76 -7.03 -0.77
N TYR A 421 31.74 -6.23 -1.09
CA TYR A 421 30.82 -5.70 -0.08
C TYR A 421 30.16 -6.85 0.69
N PHE A 422 29.64 -7.89 0.01
CA PHE A 422 29.06 -9.06 0.67
C PHE A 422 30.03 -9.80 1.58
N ASP A 423 31.23 -10.09 1.06
CA ASP A 423 32.24 -10.89 1.77
C ASP A 423 32.78 -10.13 3.01
N ASN A 424 32.75 -8.78 3.00
CA ASN A 424 33.27 -7.93 4.08
C ASN A 424 32.21 -7.28 4.98
N TYR A 425 30.91 -7.45 4.70
CA TYR A 425 29.86 -6.71 5.41
C TYR A 425 29.75 -7.11 6.89
N LEU A 426 29.77 -8.41 7.19
CA LEU A 426 29.84 -8.94 8.55
C LEU A 426 31.22 -9.60 8.75
N PRO A 427 31.89 -9.40 9.90
CA PRO A 427 33.09 -10.16 10.21
C PRO A 427 32.74 -11.66 10.22
N ILE A 428 33.45 -12.44 9.41
CA ILE A 428 33.32 -13.90 9.41
C ILE A 428 33.95 -14.40 10.71
N LYS A 429 33.16 -15.10 11.54
CA LYS A 429 33.67 -15.85 12.70
C LYS A 429 34.36 -17.13 12.25
#